data_AF-E6UIL1-F1
#
_entry.id   AF-E6UIL1-F1
#
_cell.length_a   1.000
_cell.length_b   1.000
_cell.length_c   1.000
_cell.angle_alpha   90.00
_cell.angle_beta   90.00
_cell.angle_gamma   90.00
#
_symmetry.space_group_name_H-M   'P 1'
#
loop_
_entity.id
_entity.type
_entity.pdbx_description
1 polymer ?
#
loop_
_entity_poly.entity_id
_entity_poly.type
_entity_poly.pdbx_seq_one_letter_code
_entity_poly.pdbx_strand_id
1 'polypeptide(L)'
;MNRNTNKKDVLDSLDIYTYIAELINIPLGDATRMNGHTHNDSIASTRSKEFSLYRSLCRNEACVRQHLMDLLVRTARAEKKNAPYLPLLRAEIRDDTVRLADLTMRRKRLEDRRDSLKGIAKLAVQYRYFEDLDRRIPKWSETAAVLGIALSGEELRKYVCSQFRDMK
;
A
#
# COMPACT_ATOMS: atom_id res chain seq x y z
N MET A 1 13.19 -30.31 7.14
CA MET A 1 13.57 -29.01 6.52
C MET A 1 12.50 -28.62 5.51
N ASN A 2 11.42 -27.97 5.94
CA ASN A 2 10.36 -27.52 5.03
C ASN A 2 10.78 -26.20 4.36
N ARG A 3 11.33 -26.30 3.15
CA ARG A 3 11.39 -25.17 2.22
C ARG A 3 9.96 -24.93 1.72
N ASN A 4 9.18 -24.16 2.46
CA ASN A 4 7.96 -23.55 1.94
C ASN A 4 8.37 -22.44 0.96
N THR A 5 8.87 -22.83 -0.22
CA THR A 5 9.00 -21.94 -1.36
C THR A 5 7.62 -21.84 -2.02
N ASN A 6 6.69 -21.14 -1.37
CA ASN A 6 5.63 -20.45 -2.10
C ASN A 6 6.31 -19.32 -2.87
N LYS A 7 7.05 -19.67 -3.94
CA LYS A 7 7.44 -18.70 -4.96
C LYS A 7 6.13 -18.31 -5.63
N LYS A 8 5.67 -17.08 -5.36
CA LYS A 8 4.55 -16.50 -6.09
C LYS A 8 5.07 -16.20 -7.49
N ASP A 9 4.66 -16.97 -8.49
CA ASP A 9 5.03 -16.67 -9.86
C ASP A 9 4.05 -15.65 -10.43
N VAL A 10 4.54 -14.68 -11.21
CA VAL A 10 3.69 -13.72 -11.92
C VAL A 10 2.72 -14.45 -12.84
N LEU A 11 3.13 -15.61 -13.37
CA LEU A 11 2.34 -16.46 -14.25
C LEU A 11 1.21 -17.21 -13.51
N ASP A 12 1.23 -17.26 -12.18
CA ASP A 12 0.08 -17.75 -11.40
C ASP A 12 -1.08 -16.74 -11.42
N SER A 13 -0.79 -15.47 -11.74
CA SER A 13 -1.73 -14.34 -11.67
C SER A 13 -2.01 -13.66 -13.01
N LEU A 14 -1.14 -13.84 -14.01
CA LEU A 14 -1.25 -13.29 -15.36
C LEU A 14 -1.10 -14.41 -16.38
N ASP A 15 -1.93 -14.38 -17.42
CA ASP A 15 -1.70 -15.29 -18.55
C ASP A 15 -0.39 -14.93 -19.27
N ILE A 16 0.24 -15.95 -19.86
CA ILE A 16 1.57 -15.81 -20.47
C ILE A 16 1.60 -14.78 -21.61
N TYR A 17 0.50 -14.62 -22.36
CA TYR A 17 0.43 -13.68 -23.47
C TYR A 17 0.30 -12.24 -22.98
N THR A 18 -0.50 -11.99 -21.95
CA THR A 18 -0.60 -10.68 -21.29
C THR A 18 0.72 -10.32 -20.62
N TYR A 19 1.38 -11.28 -19.96
CA TYR A 19 2.69 -11.05 -19.37
C TYR A 19 3.74 -10.64 -20.42
N ILE A 20 3.83 -11.38 -21.52
CA ILE A 20 4.75 -11.06 -22.62
C ILE A 20 4.39 -9.72 -23.27
N ALA A 21 3.11 -9.46 -23.52
CA ALA A 21 2.66 -8.19 -24.09
C ALA A 21 3.01 -6.99 -23.19
N GLU A 22 2.85 -7.14 -21.87
CA GLU A 22 3.27 -6.10 -20.93
C GLU A 22 4.77 -5.88 -20.97
N LEU A 23 5.58 -6.94 -20.95
CA LEU A 23 7.05 -6.81 -21.02
C LEU A 23 7.51 -6.09 -22.30
N ILE A 24 6.92 -6.40 -23.44
CA ILE A 24 7.27 -5.78 -24.74
C ILE A 24 6.92 -4.28 -24.74
N ASN A 25 5.84 -3.89 -24.03
CA ASN A 25 5.41 -2.50 -23.94
C ASN A 25 6.19 -1.67 -22.91
N ILE A 26 7.09 -2.28 -22.13
CA ILE A 26 7.97 -1.55 -21.23
C ILE A 26 9.06 -0.90 -22.09
N PRO A 27 9.15 0.45 -22.12
CA PRO A 27 10.24 1.11 -22.82
C PRO A 27 11.55 0.75 -22.11
N LEU A 28 12.27 -0.22 -22.67
CA LEU A 28 13.66 -0.49 -22.34
C LEU A 28 14.42 0.77 -22.77
N GLY A 29 14.78 1.61 -21.81
CA GLY A 29 15.42 2.88 -22.11
C GLY A 29 16.65 2.67 -22.98
N ASP A 30 16.82 3.52 -24.00
CA ASP A 30 18.07 3.57 -24.76
C ASP A 30 19.25 3.67 -23.79
N ALA A 31 20.37 3.03 -24.13
CA ALA A 31 21.62 3.03 -23.38
C ALA A 31 22.31 4.41 -23.31
N THR A 32 21.55 5.51 -23.29
CA THR A 32 22.06 6.86 -23.08
C THR A 32 21.94 7.19 -21.60
N ARG A 33 23.11 7.34 -20.96
CA ARG A 33 23.26 7.93 -19.64
C ARG A 33 22.64 9.33 -19.63
N MET A 34 21.36 9.43 -19.29
CA MET A 34 20.68 10.70 -19.09
C MET A 34 21.02 11.21 -17.68
N ASN A 35 22.10 12.00 -17.59
CA ASN A 35 22.29 13.02 -16.55
C ASN A 35 21.31 14.19 -16.77
N GLY A 36 20.02 13.88 -16.97
CA GLY A 36 18.97 14.86 -17.16
C GLY A 36 18.04 14.83 -15.95
N HIS A 37 18.02 15.91 -15.17
CA HIS A 37 17.00 16.13 -14.15
C HIS A 37 15.62 16.20 -14.82
N THR A 38 14.94 15.05 -14.92
CA THR A 38 13.54 14.96 -15.33
C THR A 38 12.65 15.42 -14.17
N HIS A 39 12.32 16.72 -14.17
CA HIS A 39 11.40 17.35 -13.20
C HIS A 39 10.02 16.64 -13.10
N ASN A 40 9.65 15.78 -14.06
CA ASN A 40 8.42 14.98 -14.05
C ASN A 40 8.50 13.67 -13.21
N ASP A 41 9.68 13.25 -12.75
CA ASP A 41 9.80 12.07 -11.85
C ASP A 41 9.34 12.35 -10.42
N SER A 42 9.18 13.63 -10.05
CA SER A 42 8.73 14.07 -8.73
C SER A 42 7.34 13.52 -8.38
N ILE A 43 6.36 13.65 -9.28
CA ILE A 43 4.96 13.29 -9.00
C ILE A 43 4.78 11.77 -8.98
N ALA A 44 5.35 11.06 -9.94
CA ALA A 44 5.31 9.60 -10.00
C ALA A 44 6.02 8.93 -8.80
N SER A 45 7.18 9.46 -8.41
CA SER A 45 7.90 9.04 -7.20
C SER A 45 7.10 9.33 -5.93
N THR A 46 6.43 10.49 -5.85
CA THR A 46 5.58 10.86 -4.71
C THR A 46 4.36 9.94 -4.63
N ARG A 47 3.70 9.64 -5.75
CA ARG A 47 2.56 8.70 -5.80
C ARG A 47 2.95 7.27 -5.44
N SER A 48 4.13 6.81 -5.85
CA SER A 48 4.70 5.53 -5.42
C SER A 48 4.98 5.51 -3.91
N LYS A 49 5.44 6.63 -3.34
CA LYS A 49 5.64 6.78 -1.88
C LYS A 49 4.31 6.80 -1.11
N GLU A 50 3.20 7.24 -1.70
CA GLU A 50 1.90 7.24 -1.00
C GLU A 50 1.46 5.84 -0.57
N PHE A 51 1.72 4.81 -1.37
CA PHE A 51 1.45 3.41 -0.98
C PHE A 51 2.28 2.95 0.22
N SER A 52 3.44 3.56 0.49
CA SER A 52 4.20 3.27 1.71
C SER A 52 3.48 3.69 2.98
N LEU A 53 2.51 4.61 2.88
CA LEU A 53 1.67 5.03 4.00
C LEU A 53 0.59 4.00 4.33
N TYR A 54 0.28 3.05 3.45
CA TYR A 54 -0.79 2.08 3.68
C TYR A 54 -0.58 1.31 5.00
N ARG A 55 0.65 0.85 5.25
CA ARG A 55 0.98 0.08 6.46
C ARG A 55 0.86 0.91 7.73
N SER A 56 1.26 2.18 7.71
CA SER A 56 1.08 3.06 8.87
C SER A 56 -0.38 3.41 9.09
N LEU A 57 -1.18 3.56 8.02
CA LEU A 57 -2.63 3.73 8.12
C LEU A 57 -3.28 2.51 8.79
N CYS A 58 -2.97 1.28 8.36
CA CYS A 58 -3.49 0.07 9.01
C CYS A 58 -3.14 -0.01 10.50
N ARG A 59 -1.89 0.31 10.87
CA ARG A 59 -1.45 0.32 12.27
C ARG A 59 -2.17 1.39 13.09
N ASN A 60 -2.29 2.60 12.56
CA ASN A 60 -3.00 3.70 13.21
C ASN A 60 -4.49 3.39 13.37
N GLU A 61 -5.12 2.79 12.36
CA GLU A 61 -6.51 2.34 12.40
C GLU A 61 -6.72 1.28 13.50
N ALA A 62 -5.82 0.30 13.61
CA ALA A 62 -5.85 -0.70 14.67
C ALA A 62 -5.69 -0.07 16.06
N CYS A 63 -4.77 0.87 16.23
CA CYS A 63 -4.54 1.58 17.48
C CYS A 63 -5.78 2.40 17.91
N VAL A 64 -6.38 3.16 16.99
CA VAL A 64 -7.60 3.93 17.26
C VAL A 64 -8.77 3.01 17.59
N ARG A 65 -8.93 1.87 16.91
CA ARG A 65 -9.95 0.87 17.26
C ARG A 65 -9.76 0.33 18.67
N GLN A 66 -8.53 -0.01 19.05
CA GLN A 66 -8.25 -0.52 20.39
C GLN A 66 -8.59 0.54 21.45
N HIS A 67 -8.17 1.79 21.22
CA HIS A 67 -8.49 2.89 22.12
C HIS A 67 -10.00 3.14 22.24
N LEU A 68 -10.75 3.09 21.13
CA LEU A 68 -12.22 3.18 21.14
C LEU A 68 -12.87 2.05 21.95
N MET A 69 -12.37 0.81 21.83
CA MET A 69 -12.88 -0.30 22.65
C MET A 69 -12.66 -0.03 24.14
N ASP A 70 -11.49 0.46 24.53
CA ASP A 70 -11.20 0.82 25.92
C ASP A 70 -12.09 1.97 26.41
N LEU A 71 -12.31 3.00 25.58
CA LEU A 71 -13.22 4.11 25.87
C LEU A 71 -14.67 3.63 26.05
N LEU A 72 -15.14 2.71 25.21
CA LEU A 72 -16.49 2.15 25.33
C LEU A 72 -16.66 1.40 26.66
N VAL A 73 -15.66 0.61 27.07
CA VAL A 73 -15.67 -0.09 28.37
C VAL A 73 -15.67 0.91 29.54
N ARG A 74 -14.82 1.95 29.48
CA ARG A 74 -14.77 3.02 30.49
C ARG A 74 -16.10 3.77 30.58
N THR A 75 -16.71 4.06 29.44
CA THR A 75 -18.00 4.77 29.33
C THR A 75 -19.11 3.92 29.92
N ALA A 76 -19.21 2.63 29.58
CA ALA A 76 -20.21 1.73 30.17
C ALA A 76 -20.08 1.61 31.69
N ARG A 77 -18.86 1.63 32.23
CA ARG A 77 -18.62 1.65 33.69
C ARG A 77 -19.02 2.99 34.32
N ALA A 78 -18.74 4.10 33.64
CA ALA A 78 -19.10 5.44 34.07
C ALA A 78 -20.63 5.65 34.07
N GLU A 79 -21.33 5.13 33.07
CA GLU A 79 -22.81 5.16 32.99
C GLU A 79 -23.46 4.44 34.17
N LYS A 80 -22.99 3.22 34.49
CA LYS A 80 -23.50 2.48 35.66
C LYS A 80 -23.32 3.22 37.00
N LYS A 81 -22.34 4.11 37.07
CA LYS A 81 -22.00 4.88 38.27
C LYS A 81 -22.50 6.33 38.22
N ASN A 82 -23.21 6.73 37.16
CA ASN A 82 -23.57 8.13 36.89
C ASN A 82 -22.40 9.10 37.11
N ALA A 83 -21.22 8.72 36.61
CA ALA A 83 -20.01 9.48 36.86
C ALA A 83 -20.06 10.86 36.17
N PRO A 84 -19.58 11.93 36.83
CA PRO A 84 -19.69 13.31 36.32
C PRO A 84 -18.86 13.56 35.05
N TYR A 85 -17.83 12.75 34.80
CA TYR A 85 -16.97 12.85 33.61
C TYR A 85 -17.50 12.10 32.38
N LEU A 86 -18.72 11.55 32.44
CA LEU A 86 -19.33 10.84 31.30
C LEU A 86 -19.42 11.69 30.01
N PRO A 87 -19.73 13.00 30.05
CA PRO A 87 -19.72 13.83 28.85
C PRO A 87 -18.34 13.91 28.16
N LEU A 88 -17.25 13.91 28.95
CA LEU A 88 -15.89 13.94 28.42
C LEU A 88 -15.56 12.65 27.66
N LEU A 89 -15.90 11.49 28.22
CA LEU A 89 -15.71 10.20 27.55
C LEU A 89 -16.50 10.09 26.24
N ARG A 90 -17.72 10.63 26.21
CA ARG A 90 -18.54 10.65 24.99
C ARG A 90 -17.97 11.58 23.92
N ALA A 91 -17.35 12.70 24.32
CA ALA A 91 -16.63 13.58 23.41
C ALA A 91 -15.39 12.89 22.83
N GLU A 92 -14.57 12.24 23.66
CA GLU A 92 -13.41 11.47 23.21
C GLU A 92 -13.79 10.36 22.22
N ILE A 93 -14.87 9.61 22.50
CA ILE A 93 -15.39 8.59 21.56
C ILE A 93 -15.77 9.22 20.22
N ARG A 94 -16.41 10.39 20.23
CA ARG A 94 -16.81 11.07 19.00
C ARG A 94 -15.59 11.45 18.17
N ASP A 95 -14.58 12.05 18.81
CA ASP A 95 -13.35 12.48 18.14
C ASP A 95 -12.59 11.29 17.54
N ASP A 96 -12.45 10.21 18.29
CA ASP A 96 -11.80 9.00 17.79
C ASP A 96 -12.61 8.29 16.70
N THR A 97 -13.95 8.40 16.73
CA THR A 97 -14.80 7.88 15.65
C THR A 97 -14.57 8.65 14.35
N VAL A 98 -14.48 9.98 14.42
CA VAL A 98 -14.16 10.83 13.26
C VAL A 98 -12.75 10.51 12.74
N ARG A 99 -11.77 10.38 13.64
CA ARG A 99 -10.40 9.99 13.29
C ARG A 99 -10.34 8.61 12.62
N LEU A 100 -11.08 7.63 13.14
CA LEU A 100 -11.16 6.30 12.56
C LEU A 100 -11.74 6.36 11.15
N ALA A 101 -12.81 7.13 10.94
CA ALA A 101 -13.42 7.32 9.62
C ALA A 101 -12.44 7.94 8.62
N ASP A 102 -11.67 8.98 9.01
CA ASP A 102 -10.63 9.57 8.15
C ASP A 102 -9.56 8.54 7.76
N LEU A 103 -9.03 7.79 8.73
CA LEU A 103 -8.04 6.75 8.49
C LEU A 103 -8.56 5.67 7.54
N THR A 104 -9.79 5.19 7.75
CA THR A 104 -10.43 4.19 6.90
C THR A 104 -10.66 4.74 5.48
N MET A 105 -11.11 5.98 5.33
CA MET A 105 -11.28 6.60 4.00
C MET A 105 -9.94 6.71 3.26
N ARG A 106 -8.88 7.14 3.94
CA ARG A 106 -7.54 7.24 3.36
C ARG A 106 -6.97 5.88 2.98
N ARG A 107 -7.18 4.86 3.82
CA ARG A 107 -6.80 3.47 3.50
C ARG A 107 -7.54 2.99 2.25
N LYS A 108 -8.86 3.16 2.20
CA LYS A 108 -9.69 2.77 1.05
C LYS A 108 -9.26 3.46 -0.24
N ARG A 109 -8.94 4.75 -0.21
CA ARG A 109 -8.39 5.46 -1.38
C ARG A 109 -7.10 4.83 -1.92
N LEU A 110 -6.24 4.29 -1.06
CA LEU A 110 -5.03 3.59 -1.51
C LEU A 110 -5.37 2.21 -2.10
N GLU A 111 -6.35 1.50 -1.53
CA GLU A 111 -6.85 0.22 -2.08
C GLU A 111 -7.49 0.42 -3.46
N ASP A 112 -8.37 1.40 -3.60
CA ASP A 112 -9.02 1.75 -4.88
C ASP A 112 -7.97 2.10 -5.94
N ARG A 113 -6.94 2.87 -5.56
CA ARG A 113 -5.83 3.22 -6.47
C ARG A 113 -4.99 2.00 -6.84
N ARG A 114 -4.68 1.10 -5.90
CA ARG A 114 -4.05 -0.18 -6.24
C ARG A 114 -4.93 -0.96 -7.22
N ASP A 115 -6.24 -1.01 -7.01
CA ASP A 115 -7.13 -1.80 -7.83
C ASP A 115 -7.35 -1.25 -9.24
N SER A 116 -7.12 0.05 -9.43
CA SER A 116 -7.04 0.67 -10.76
C SER A 116 -5.78 0.31 -11.55
N LEU A 117 -4.70 -0.13 -10.88
CA LEU A 117 -3.52 -0.66 -11.57
C LEU A 117 -3.86 -2.00 -12.21
N LYS A 118 -3.12 -2.35 -13.27
CA LYS A 118 -3.25 -3.63 -13.95
C LYS A 118 -1.92 -4.36 -14.04
N GLY A 119 -2.01 -5.65 -14.27
CA GLY A 119 -0.88 -6.52 -14.58
C GLY A 119 0.29 -6.45 -13.60
N ILE A 120 1.50 -6.39 -14.17
CA ILE A 120 2.77 -6.40 -13.42
C ILE A 120 2.79 -5.28 -12.38
N ALA A 121 2.22 -4.11 -12.70
CA ALA A 121 2.20 -2.98 -11.78
C ALA A 121 1.30 -3.22 -10.56
N LYS A 122 0.11 -3.78 -10.77
CA LYS A 122 -0.78 -4.17 -9.67
C LYS A 122 -0.12 -5.20 -8.76
N LEU A 123 0.48 -6.24 -9.34
CA LEU A 123 1.14 -7.32 -8.59
C LEU A 123 2.32 -6.80 -7.78
N ALA A 124 3.17 -5.97 -8.39
CA ALA A 124 4.30 -5.36 -7.70
C ALA A 124 3.84 -4.47 -6.54
N VAL A 125 2.80 -3.65 -6.71
CA VAL A 125 2.27 -2.78 -5.65
C VAL A 125 1.60 -3.60 -4.55
N GLN A 126 0.78 -4.59 -4.89
CA GLN A 126 0.12 -5.49 -3.94
C GLN A 126 1.15 -6.18 -3.05
N TYR A 127 2.13 -6.85 -3.65
CA TYR A 127 3.20 -7.53 -2.92
C TYR A 127 3.99 -6.57 -2.01
N ARG A 128 4.38 -5.42 -2.55
CA ARG A 128 5.26 -4.48 -1.82
C ARG A 128 4.58 -3.82 -0.64
N TYR A 129 3.30 -3.47 -0.75
CA TYR A 129 2.67 -2.57 0.23
C TYR A 129 1.51 -3.21 1.00
N PHE A 130 0.79 -4.17 0.42
CA PHE A 130 -0.50 -4.65 0.94
C PHE A 130 -0.49 -6.06 1.52
N GLU A 131 0.43 -6.94 1.11
CA GLU A 131 0.39 -8.35 1.56
C GLU A 131 0.91 -8.57 2.98
N ASP A 132 2.04 -7.96 3.33
CA ASP A 132 2.69 -8.16 4.63
C ASP A 132 2.94 -6.80 5.30
N LEU A 133 2.11 -6.49 6.29
CA LEU A 133 2.12 -5.20 6.99
C LEU A 133 3.29 -5.08 7.98
N ASP A 134 3.87 -6.20 8.40
CA ASP A 134 4.84 -6.26 9.50
C ASP A 134 6.28 -6.40 9.01
N ARG A 135 6.47 -7.04 7.87
CA ARG A 135 7.78 -7.10 7.21
C ARG A 135 8.24 -5.71 6.78
N ARG A 136 9.55 -5.49 6.64
CA ARG A 136 10.08 -4.28 5.96
C ARG A 136 9.63 -4.25 4.49
N ILE A 137 9.35 -3.06 3.95
CA ILE A 137 9.07 -2.91 2.51
C ILE A 137 10.28 -3.43 1.72
N PRO A 138 10.11 -4.42 0.83
CA PRO A 138 11.22 -5.05 0.12
C PRO A 138 11.87 -4.08 -0.87
N LYS A 139 13.11 -4.38 -1.29
CA LYS A 139 13.74 -3.67 -2.41
C LYS A 139 13.03 -4.01 -3.73
N TRP A 140 13.15 -3.16 -4.74
CA TRP A 140 12.52 -3.42 -6.05
C TRP A 140 13.11 -4.66 -6.73
N SER A 141 14.42 -4.90 -6.58
CA SER A 141 15.07 -6.13 -7.06
C SER A 141 14.54 -7.39 -6.38
N GLU A 142 14.31 -7.34 -5.06
CA GLU A 142 13.70 -8.43 -4.30
C GLU A 142 12.26 -8.68 -4.75
N THR A 143 11.51 -7.62 -5.06
CA THR A 143 10.14 -7.75 -5.58
C THR A 143 10.13 -8.45 -6.94
N ALA A 144 10.98 -8.02 -7.88
CA ALA A 144 11.08 -8.64 -9.19
C ALA A 144 11.46 -10.13 -9.07
N ALA A 145 12.45 -10.45 -8.24
CA ALA A 145 12.92 -11.82 -8.02
C ALA A 145 11.87 -12.72 -7.36
N VAL A 146 11.14 -12.22 -6.35
CA VAL A 146 10.11 -13.01 -5.67
C VAL A 146 8.91 -13.26 -6.57
N LEU A 147 8.52 -12.26 -7.36
CA LEU A 147 7.38 -12.36 -8.28
C LEU A 147 7.75 -13.04 -9.60
N GLY A 148 9.01 -13.41 -9.86
CA GLY A 148 9.39 -14.01 -11.15
C GLY A 148 9.32 -13.05 -12.34
N ILE A 149 9.34 -11.74 -12.09
CA ILE A 149 9.27 -10.73 -13.15
C ILE A 149 10.65 -10.60 -13.81
N ALA A 150 10.71 -10.77 -15.13
CA ALA A 150 11.91 -10.70 -15.95
C ALA A 150 12.38 -9.25 -16.21
N LEU A 151 12.44 -8.43 -15.15
CA LEU A 151 12.92 -7.05 -15.16
C LEU A 151 13.94 -6.85 -14.05
N SER A 152 14.90 -5.96 -14.28
CA SER A 152 15.70 -5.45 -13.17
C SER A 152 14.83 -4.67 -12.18
N GLY A 153 15.29 -4.57 -10.93
CA GLY A 153 14.57 -3.79 -9.92
C GLY A 153 14.39 -2.32 -10.31
N GLU A 154 15.33 -1.74 -11.06
CA GLU A 154 15.22 -0.35 -11.50
C GLU A 154 14.20 -0.19 -12.63
N GLU A 155 14.17 -1.10 -13.60
CA GLU A 155 13.16 -1.13 -14.67
C GLU A 155 11.76 -1.34 -14.10
N LEU A 156 11.60 -2.29 -13.17
CA LEU A 156 10.33 -2.50 -12.48
C LEU A 156 9.87 -1.23 -11.75
N ARG A 157 10.79 -0.54 -11.06
CA ARG A 157 10.46 0.74 -10.40
C ARG A 157 10.01 1.79 -11.41
N LYS A 158 10.73 1.96 -12.51
CA LYS A 158 10.40 2.95 -13.55
C LYS A 158 9.05 2.64 -14.19
N TYR A 159 8.80 1.38 -14.53
CA TYR A 159 7.53 0.92 -15.06
C TYR A 159 6.36 1.15 -14.11
N VAL A 160 6.47 0.73 -12.85
CA VAL A 160 5.39 0.96 -11.87
C VAL A 160 5.16 2.45 -11.66
N CYS A 161 6.22 3.26 -11.61
CA CYS A 161 6.11 4.70 -11.51
C CYS A 161 5.44 5.35 -12.74
N SER A 162 5.67 4.85 -13.96
CA SER A 162 5.05 5.40 -15.16
C SER A 162 3.54 5.17 -15.18
N GLN A 163 3.06 4.02 -14.68
CA GLN A 163 1.63 3.73 -14.54
C GLN A 163 0.89 4.74 -13.64
N PHE A 164 1.60 5.40 -12.72
CA PHE A 164 1.01 6.45 -11.89
C PHE A 164 0.90 7.80 -12.59
N ARG A 165 1.54 8.03 -13.74
CA ARG A 165 1.40 9.29 -14.48
C ARG A 165 0.01 9.38 -15.13
N ASP A 166 -0.55 8.24 -15.52
CA ASP A 166 -1.81 8.17 -16.25
C ASP A 166 -3.05 8.17 -15.33
N MET A 167 -2.84 7.99 -14.02
CA MET A 167 -3.89 8.09 -13.00
C MET A 167 -4.18 9.57 -12.68
N LYS A 168 -5.25 10.15 -13.25
CA LYS A 168 -5.74 11.49 -12.86
C LYS A 168 -6.42 11.47 -11.50
#